data_AF-A0A855KJE6-F1
#
_entry.id   AF-A0A855KJE6-F1
#
_cell.length_a   1.000
_cell.length_b   1.000
_cell.length_c   1.000
_cell.angle_alpha   90.00
_cell.angle_beta   90.00
_cell.angle_gamma   90.00
#
_symmetry.space_group_name_H-M   'P 1'
#
loop_
_entity.id
_entity.type
_entity.pdbx_description
1 polymer ?
#
loop_
_entity_poly.entity_id
_entity_poly.type
_entity_poly.pdbx_seq_one_letter_code
_entity_poly.pdbx_strand_id
1 'polypeptide(L)'
;MIRRQILRYTPNQRTNHWLVAILFFTAALSGLALFHPALFWLSHLFGGGPWTRILHPFLGVAMFVLFLGLVIQFFRANFFISNDRLWLRRVGRVIRNEEEGLPPIGKYNPGQKLLFWILLLCMLVLLFSGLVIWRAYFSEYFGITSIRWAMLLHALAGFVLVLSIIIHIYAGIWIKGSVSAMVHGGVSRAWAKKHHELWYREVTRDEHPERPISKKG
;
A
#
# COMPACT_ATOMS: atom_id res chain seq x y z
N MET A 1 -16.14 9.43 29.40
CA MET A 1 -15.20 9.89 28.35
C MET A 1 -15.14 8.88 27.20
N ILE A 2 -15.71 9.25 26.05
CA ILE A 2 -15.36 8.84 24.66
C ILE A 2 -15.04 7.35 24.39
N ARG A 3 -16.06 6.48 24.20
CA ARG A 3 -15.92 5.31 23.29
C ARG A 3 -16.35 5.68 21.85
N ARG A 4 -15.79 6.76 21.30
CA ARG A 4 -16.16 7.28 19.95
C ARG A 4 -15.30 6.75 18.79
N GLN A 5 -14.23 6.01 19.07
CA GLN A 5 -13.33 5.47 18.04
C GLN A 5 -13.41 3.96 17.93
N ILE A 6 -13.29 3.46 16.69
CA ILE A 6 -13.18 2.04 16.35
C ILE A 6 -11.71 1.78 16.01
N LEU A 7 -11.13 0.73 16.58
CA LEU A 7 -9.78 0.30 16.24
C LEU A 7 -9.76 -0.23 14.80
N ARG A 8 -9.03 0.45 13.91
CA ARG A 8 -8.84 0.03 12.52
C ARG A 8 -7.57 -0.79 12.33
N TYR A 9 -6.48 -0.37 12.98
CA TYR A 9 -5.16 -1.01 12.90
C TYR A 9 -4.57 -1.26 14.28
N THR A 10 -4.03 -2.46 14.49
CA THR A 10 -3.34 -2.81 15.73
C THR A 10 -1.98 -2.10 15.82
N PRO A 11 -1.36 -1.98 17.01
CA PRO A 11 0.01 -1.45 17.15
C PRO A 11 1.02 -2.15 16.24
N ASN A 12 1.01 -3.49 16.19
CA ASN A 12 1.94 -4.27 15.36
C ASN A 12 1.78 -3.99 13.86
N GLN A 13 0.54 -3.83 13.38
CA GLN A 13 0.25 -3.46 11.99
C GLN A 13 0.83 -2.09 11.64
N ARG A 14 0.66 -1.12 12.54
CA ARG A 14 1.18 0.25 12.35
C ARG A 14 2.69 0.29 12.36
N THR A 15 3.32 -0.34 13.36
CA THR A 15 4.79 -0.40 13.46
C THR A 15 5.38 -1.04 12.21
N ASN A 16 4.85 -2.18 11.78
CA ASN A 16 5.34 -2.85 10.57
C ASN A 16 5.15 -1.97 9.32
N HIS A 17 4.01 -1.30 9.18
CA HIS A 17 3.78 -0.35 8.10
C HIS A 17 4.82 0.77 8.04
N TRP A 18 5.11 1.42 9.17
CA TRP A 18 6.09 2.50 9.21
C TRP A 18 7.52 2.02 8.98
N LEU A 19 7.89 0.82 9.42
CA LEU A 19 9.18 0.22 9.08
C LEU A 19 9.29 -0.04 7.57
N VAL A 20 8.26 -0.61 6.95
CA VAL A 20 8.19 -0.79 5.49
C VAL A 20 8.28 0.56 4.77
N ALA A 21 7.59 1.59 5.26
CA ALA A 21 7.64 2.93 4.66
C ALA A 21 9.06 3.52 4.68
N ILE A 22 9.76 3.42 5.81
CA ILE A 22 11.15 3.90 5.94
C ILE A 22 12.07 3.14 4.97
N LEU A 23 11.96 1.81 4.93
CA LEU A 23 12.75 0.99 4.01
C LEU A 23 12.41 1.26 2.54
N PHE A 24 11.15 1.53 2.23
CA PHE A 24 10.74 1.93 0.90
C PHE A 24 11.39 3.24 0.50
N PHE A 25 11.38 4.27 1.34
CA PHE A 25 12.02 5.55 0.99
C PHE A 25 13.53 5.40 0.79
N THR A 26 14.22 4.63 1.63
CA THR A 26 15.67 4.39 1.48
C THR A 26 15.98 3.57 0.23
N ALA A 27 15.22 2.50 -0.05
CA ALA A 27 15.37 1.68 -1.25
C ALA A 27 15.01 2.46 -2.53
N ALA A 28 13.95 3.26 -2.51
CA ALA A 28 13.50 4.06 -3.65
C ALA A 28 14.51 5.16 -4.00
N LEU A 29 15.00 5.91 -3.00
CA LEU A 29 15.98 6.97 -3.24
C LEU A 29 17.32 6.40 -3.73
N SER A 30 17.79 5.29 -3.16
CA SER A 30 19.00 4.61 -3.65
C SER A 30 18.78 4.02 -5.04
N GLY A 31 17.60 3.45 -5.33
CA GLY A 31 17.25 2.95 -6.66
C GLY A 31 17.18 4.06 -7.71
N LEU A 32 16.58 5.20 -7.38
CA LEU A 32 16.54 6.38 -8.24
C LEU A 32 17.95 6.92 -8.55
N ALA A 33 18.85 6.91 -7.57
CA ALA A 33 20.25 7.27 -7.77
C ALA A 33 20.94 6.38 -8.82
N LEU A 34 20.57 5.10 -8.89
CA LEU A 34 21.10 4.13 -9.84
C LEU A 34 20.33 4.07 -11.17
N PHE A 35 19.11 4.64 -11.21
CA PHE A 35 18.22 4.58 -12.37
C PHE A 35 18.55 5.63 -13.42
N HIS A 36 18.82 6.88 -13.03
CA HIS A 36 19.10 7.98 -13.96
C HIS A 36 20.28 8.84 -13.49
N PRO A 37 21.27 9.17 -14.35
CA PRO A 37 22.47 9.90 -13.95
C PRO A 37 22.21 11.25 -13.27
N ALA A 38 21.16 11.98 -13.70
CA ALA A 38 20.77 13.25 -13.08
C ALA A 38 20.37 13.12 -11.60
N LEU A 39 20.01 11.92 -11.15
CA LEU A 39 19.63 11.63 -9.77
C LEU A 39 20.78 11.02 -8.95
N PHE A 40 21.97 10.85 -9.55
CA PHE A 40 23.10 10.19 -8.88
C PHE A 40 23.56 10.90 -7.60
N TRP A 41 23.29 12.20 -7.46
CA TRP A 41 23.56 12.95 -6.23
C TRP A 41 22.85 12.36 -5.00
N LEU A 42 21.72 11.65 -5.18
CA LEU A 42 21.04 10.93 -4.11
C LEU A 42 21.92 9.85 -3.45
N SER A 43 22.95 9.36 -4.15
CA SER A 43 23.91 8.39 -3.61
C SER A 43 24.67 8.93 -2.38
N HIS A 44 24.82 10.26 -2.25
CA HIS A 44 25.46 10.87 -1.08
C HIS A 44 24.69 10.60 0.23
N LEU A 45 23.37 10.36 0.15
CA LEU A 45 22.55 9.99 1.32
C LEU A 45 22.93 8.63 1.91
N PHE A 46 23.62 7.79 1.13
CA PHE A 46 23.97 6.42 1.50
C PHE A 46 25.49 6.22 1.58
N GLY A 47 26.29 7.28 1.67
CA GLY A 47 27.76 7.18 1.72
C GLY A 47 28.44 7.11 0.35
N GLY A 48 27.74 7.49 -0.72
CA GLY A 48 28.25 7.56 -2.10
C GLY A 48 27.90 6.34 -2.94
N GLY A 49 28.35 6.34 -4.21
CA GLY A 49 28.06 5.28 -5.18
C GLY A 49 28.37 3.85 -4.71
N PRO A 50 29.56 3.57 -4.13
CA PRO A 50 29.91 2.23 -3.66
C PRO A 50 28.94 1.70 -2.59
N TRP A 51 28.65 2.50 -1.56
CA TRP A 51 27.75 2.11 -0.48
C TRP A 51 26.28 2.05 -0.94
N THR A 52 25.85 2.95 -1.81
CA THR A 52 24.50 2.90 -2.41
C THR A 52 24.25 1.55 -3.09
N ARG A 53 25.20 1.11 -3.93
CA ARG A 53 25.14 -0.18 -4.63
C ARG A 53 25.15 -1.36 -3.67
N ILE A 54 25.94 -1.30 -2.59
CA ILE A 54 26.03 -2.37 -1.59
C ILE A 54 24.73 -2.46 -0.78
N LEU A 55 24.22 -1.35 -0.28
CA LEU A 55 23.10 -1.30 0.67
C LEU A 55 21.74 -1.54 0.01
N HIS A 56 21.52 -1.03 -1.21
CA HIS A 56 20.23 -1.11 -1.90
C HIS A 56 19.57 -2.50 -1.89
N PRO A 57 20.27 -3.60 -2.29
CA PRO A 57 19.63 -4.92 -2.30
C PRO A 57 19.30 -5.45 -0.90
N PHE A 58 20.08 -5.13 0.13
CA PHE A 58 19.76 -5.51 1.52
C PHE A 58 18.53 -4.76 2.04
N LEU A 59 18.42 -3.46 1.74
CA LEU A 59 17.24 -2.67 2.05
C LEU A 59 15.99 -3.24 1.35
N GLY A 60 16.13 -3.63 0.08
CA GLY A 60 15.06 -4.26 -0.69
C GLY A 60 14.59 -5.59 -0.09
N VAL A 61 15.52 -6.48 0.31
CA VAL A 61 15.17 -7.75 0.97
C VAL A 61 14.51 -7.53 2.32
N ALA A 62 15.05 -6.63 3.16
CA ALA A 62 14.43 -6.30 4.45
C ALA A 62 13.02 -5.73 4.25
N MET A 63 12.84 -4.85 3.27
CA MET A 63 11.53 -4.31 2.90
C MET A 63 10.57 -5.42 2.49
N PHE A 64 11.01 -6.37 1.66
CA PHE A 64 10.20 -7.50 1.21
C PHE A 64 9.71 -8.37 2.37
N VAL A 65 10.60 -8.73 3.31
CA VAL A 65 10.25 -9.56 4.46
C VAL A 65 9.19 -8.88 5.35
N LEU A 66 9.38 -7.61 5.66
CA LEU A 66 8.41 -6.85 6.47
C LEU A 66 7.09 -6.62 5.73
N PHE A 67 7.15 -6.34 4.42
CA PHE A 67 5.97 -6.20 3.57
C PHE A 67 5.16 -7.50 3.49
N LEU A 68 5.83 -8.67 3.39
CA LEU A 68 5.16 -9.97 3.44
C LEU A 68 4.37 -10.16 4.75
N GLY A 69 4.91 -9.66 5.87
CA GLY A 69 4.18 -9.60 7.14
C GLY A 69 2.89 -8.78 7.06
N LEU A 70 2.86 -7.66 6.32
CA LEU A 70 1.64 -6.88 6.07
C LEU A 70 0.69 -7.62 5.13
N VAL A 71 1.22 -8.25 4.08
CA VAL A 71 0.42 -9.06 3.13
C VAL A 71 -0.35 -10.12 3.89
N ILE A 72 0.32 -10.93 4.72
CA ILE A 72 -0.33 -11.99 5.51
C ILE A 72 -1.45 -11.42 6.39
N GLN A 73 -1.19 -10.29 7.07
CA GLN A 73 -2.16 -9.66 7.98
C GLN A 73 -3.37 -9.06 7.26
N PHE A 74 -3.20 -8.56 6.04
CA PHE A 74 -4.25 -7.87 5.29
C PHE A 74 -4.84 -8.70 4.14
N PHE A 75 -4.32 -9.89 3.86
CA PHE A 75 -4.66 -10.71 2.70
C PHE A 75 -6.17 -10.93 2.56
N ARG A 76 -6.81 -11.44 3.62
CA ARG A 76 -8.24 -11.77 3.61
C ARG A 76 -9.15 -10.57 3.35
N ALA A 77 -8.77 -9.40 3.85
CA ALA A 77 -9.55 -8.18 3.69
C ALA A 77 -9.41 -7.54 2.29
N ASN A 78 -8.44 -7.99 1.49
CA ASN A 78 -8.16 -7.47 0.16
C ASN A 78 -8.72 -8.34 -0.99
N PHE A 79 -9.49 -9.39 -0.69
CA PHE A 79 -10.24 -10.11 -1.71
C PHE A 79 -11.36 -9.23 -2.28
N PHE A 80 -11.55 -9.34 -3.60
CA PHE A 80 -12.64 -8.65 -4.27
C PHE A 80 -13.99 -9.30 -3.91
N ILE A 81 -14.96 -8.45 -3.56
CA ILE A 81 -16.35 -8.84 -3.27
C ILE A 81 -17.26 -8.35 -4.41
N SER A 82 -18.49 -8.87 -4.49
CA SER A 82 -19.44 -8.53 -5.56
C SER A 82 -19.67 -7.01 -5.72
N ASN A 83 -19.70 -6.28 -4.60
CA ASN A 83 -19.88 -4.82 -4.59
C ASN A 83 -18.71 -4.05 -5.23
N ASP A 84 -17.51 -4.62 -5.25
CA ASP A 84 -16.31 -3.93 -5.74
C ASP A 84 -16.39 -3.68 -7.25
N ARG A 85 -16.99 -4.59 -8.00
CA ARG A 85 -17.18 -4.43 -9.45
C ARG A 85 -18.09 -3.24 -9.76
N LEU A 86 -19.15 -3.06 -8.98
CA LEU A 86 -20.08 -1.94 -9.14
C LEU A 86 -19.41 -0.61 -8.77
N TRP A 87 -18.57 -0.61 -7.73
CA TRP A 87 -17.80 0.56 -7.34
C TRP A 87 -16.77 0.95 -8.40
N LEU A 88 -16.05 -0.02 -8.99
CA LEU A 88 -15.07 0.24 -10.06
C LEU A 88 -15.72 0.87 -11.30
N ARG A 89 -16.92 0.44 -11.67
CA ARG A 89 -17.72 1.08 -12.75
C ARG A 89 -18.09 2.53 -12.46
N ARG A 90 -18.06 2.96 -11.18
CA ARG A 90 -18.42 4.29 -10.72
C ARG A 90 -17.22 5.10 -10.23
N VAL A 91 -15.98 4.67 -10.52
CA VAL A 91 -14.75 5.33 -10.04
C VAL A 91 -14.68 6.80 -10.41
N GLY A 92 -15.20 7.19 -11.59
CA GLY A 92 -15.25 8.59 -12.00
C GLY A 92 -16.06 9.48 -11.06
N ARG A 93 -17.11 8.94 -10.42
CA ARG A 93 -17.91 9.66 -9.40
C ARG A 93 -17.12 9.83 -8.11
N VAL A 94 -16.40 8.77 -7.68
CA VAL A 94 -15.53 8.80 -6.50
C VAL A 94 -14.47 9.89 -6.63
N ILE A 95 -13.81 9.99 -7.79
CA ILE A 95 -12.77 11.00 -8.06
C ILE A 95 -13.33 12.42 -7.98
N ARG A 96 -14.61 12.63 -8.33
CA ARG A 96 -15.31 13.92 -8.22
C ARG A 96 -15.91 14.18 -6.82
N ASN A 97 -15.62 13.35 -5.83
CA ASN A 97 -16.25 13.37 -4.49
C ASN A 97 -17.78 13.20 -4.53
N GLU A 98 -18.33 12.61 -5.58
CA GLU A 98 -19.75 12.23 -5.66
C GLU A 98 -19.94 10.87 -5.00
N GLU A 99 -20.19 10.87 -3.68
CA GLU A 99 -20.32 9.65 -2.90
C GLU A 99 -21.77 9.09 -2.85
N GLU A 100 -22.74 9.82 -3.41
CA GLU A 100 -24.15 9.39 -3.43
C GLU A 100 -24.40 8.18 -4.34
N GLY A 101 -25.03 7.16 -3.76
CA GLY A 101 -25.38 5.93 -4.46
C GLY A 101 -24.17 5.03 -4.75
N LEU A 102 -23.02 5.22 -4.10
CA LEU A 102 -21.95 4.24 -4.14
C LEU A 102 -22.37 2.96 -3.39
N PRO A 103 -22.00 1.77 -3.89
CA PRO A 103 -22.33 0.53 -3.19
C PRO A 103 -21.58 0.46 -1.84
N PRO A 104 -22.16 -0.19 -0.82
CA PRO A 104 -21.51 -0.39 0.46
C PRO A 104 -20.17 -1.10 0.32
N ILE A 105 -19.13 -0.57 0.99
CA ILE A 105 -17.74 -1.01 0.88
C ILE A 105 -17.29 -1.76 2.14
N GLY A 106 -16.47 -2.80 1.95
CA GLY A 106 -15.82 -3.54 3.04
C GLY A 106 -14.70 -2.79 3.75
N LYS A 107 -13.82 -3.52 4.44
CA LYS A 107 -12.72 -2.94 5.24
C LYS A 107 -11.77 -2.09 4.39
N TYR A 108 -11.56 -2.48 3.14
CA TYR A 108 -10.82 -1.72 2.13
C TYR A 108 -11.71 -1.49 0.92
N ASN A 109 -11.57 -0.32 0.29
CA ASN A 109 -12.23 -0.01 -0.97
C ASN A 109 -11.52 -0.66 -2.16
N PRO A 110 -12.17 -0.80 -3.33
CA PRO A 110 -11.55 -1.47 -4.48
C PRO A 110 -10.27 -0.82 -4.97
N GLY A 111 -10.12 0.51 -4.85
CA GLY A 111 -8.87 1.20 -5.15
C GLY A 111 -7.73 0.77 -4.22
N GLN A 112 -8.01 0.63 -2.92
CA GLN A 112 -7.06 0.10 -1.93
C GLN A 112 -6.72 -1.37 -2.20
N LYS A 113 -7.70 -2.19 -2.60
CA LYS A 113 -7.47 -3.59 -2.98
C LYS A 113 -6.60 -3.70 -4.23
N LEU A 114 -6.90 -2.92 -5.27
CA LEU A 114 -6.10 -2.87 -6.49
C LEU A 114 -4.66 -2.47 -6.18
N LEU A 115 -4.48 -1.43 -5.36
CA LEU A 115 -3.17 -1.00 -4.90
C LEU A 115 -2.45 -2.14 -4.17
N PHE A 116 -3.11 -2.83 -3.23
CA PHE A 116 -2.52 -3.97 -2.51
C PHE A 116 -1.96 -5.04 -3.47
N TRP A 117 -2.73 -5.43 -4.49
CA TRP A 117 -2.31 -6.44 -5.46
C TRP A 117 -1.19 -5.95 -6.38
N ILE A 118 -1.22 -4.68 -6.80
CA ILE A 118 -0.13 -4.06 -7.58
C ILE A 118 1.16 -4.05 -6.76
N LEU A 119 1.10 -3.58 -5.50
CA LEU A 119 2.26 -3.56 -4.62
C LEU A 119 2.83 -4.98 -4.42
N LEU A 120 1.98 -5.98 -4.19
CA LEU A 120 2.42 -7.37 -4.05
C LEU A 120 3.12 -7.89 -5.32
N LEU A 121 2.53 -7.65 -6.50
CA LEU A 121 3.14 -8.07 -7.76
C LEU A 121 4.50 -7.37 -7.99
N CYS A 122 4.57 -6.06 -7.80
CA CYS A 122 5.81 -5.30 -7.92
C CYS A 122 6.89 -5.81 -6.95
N MET A 123 6.53 -6.07 -5.69
CA MET A 123 7.45 -6.58 -4.68
C MET A 123 8.01 -7.97 -5.03
N LEU A 124 7.18 -8.86 -5.57
CA LEU A 124 7.63 -10.16 -6.06
C LEU A 124 8.57 -10.02 -7.26
N VAL A 125 8.20 -9.20 -8.25
CA VAL A 125 9.06 -8.95 -9.42
C VAL A 125 10.39 -8.33 -8.99
N LEU A 126 10.38 -7.34 -8.09
CA LEU A 126 11.59 -6.70 -7.56
C LEU A 126 12.48 -7.68 -6.82
N LEU A 127 11.93 -8.56 -5.98
CA LEU A 127 12.71 -9.57 -5.28
C LEU A 127 13.40 -10.51 -6.26
N PHE A 128 12.65 -11.17 -7.15
CA PHE A 128 13.22 -12.19 -8.04
C PHE A 128 14.18 -11.58 -9.06
N SER A 129 13.82 -10.46 -9.69
CA SER A 129 14.72 -9.76 -10.60
C SER A 129 15.94 -9.19 -9.88
N GLY A 130 15.76 -8.69 -8.65
CA GLY A 130 16.82 -8.16 -7.80
C GLY A 130 17.86 -9.22 -7.45
N LEU A 131 17.40 -10.42 -7.06
CA LEU A 131 18.27 -11.57 -6.84
C LEU A 131 19.06 -11.92 -8.11
N VAL A 132 18.41 -11.98 -9.27
CA VAL A 132 19.10 -12.28 -10.56
C VAL A 132 20.20 -11.27 -10.88
N ILE A 133 20.00 -9.97 -10.60
CA ILE A 133 20.99 -8.93 -10.92
C ILE A 133 21.96 -8.64 -9.77
N TRP A 134 21.86 -9.36 -8.65
CA TRP A 134 22.73 -9.16 -7.51
C TRP A 134 24.11 -9.75 -7.76
N ARG A 135 25.01 -8.91 -8.26
CA ARG A 135 26.34 -9.31 -8.73
C ARG A 135 27.21 -10.04 -7.72
N ALA A 136 27.17 -9.63 -6.46
CA ALA A 136 28.08 -10.16 -5.44
C ALA A 136 27.76 -11.60 -5.00
N TYR A 137 26.51 -12.07 -5.18
CA TYR A 137 26.06 -13.34 -4.59
C TYR A 137 25.32 -14.25 -5.55
N PHE A 138 24.60 -13.72 -6.54
CA PHE A 138 23.61 -14.52 -7.28
C PHE A 138 23.73 -14.38 -8.80
N SER A 139 24.21 -13.25 -9.32
CA SER A 139 24.19 -12.98 -10.77
C SER A 139 25.03 -13.95 -11.60
N GLU A 140 26.04 -14.60 -11.01
CA GLU A 140 26.91 -15.56 -11.70
C GLU A 140 26.19 -16.85 -12.11
N TYR A 141 25.09 -17.20 -11.44
CA TYR A 141 24.28 -18.39 -11.74
C TYR A 141 23.33 -18.19 -12.91
N PHE A 142 23.27 -16.98 -13.50
CA PHE A 142 22.32 -16.63 -14.55
C PHE A 142 23.03 -16.21 -15.84
N GLY A 143 22.48 -16.67 -16.98
CA GLY A 143 22.95 -16.23 -18.29
C GLY A 143 22.68 -14.74 -18.56
N ILE A 144 23.46 -14.14 -19.44
CA ILE A 144 23.38 -12.71 -19.78
C ILE A 144 21.98 -12.26 -20.23
N THR A 145 21.25 -13.11 -20.95
CA THR A 145 19.88 -12.82 -21.40
C THR A 145 18.92 -12.66 -20.22
N SER A 146 19.01 -13.56 -19.23
CA SER A 146 18.20 -13.48 -18.00
C SER A 146 18.52 -12.24 -17.18
N ILE A 147 19.80 -11.89 -17.07
CA ILE A 147 20.26 -10.68 -16.37
C ILE A 147 19.67 -9.42 -17.02
N ARG A 148 19.71 -9.32 -18.36
CA ARG A 148 19.17 -8.16 -19.09
C ARG A 148 17.66 -8.00 -18.89
N TRP A 149 16.90 -9.10 -18.98
CA TRP A 149 15.47 -9.08 -18.69
C TRP A 149 15.17 -8.72 -17.24
N ALA A 150 15.93 -9.28 -16.29
CA ALA A 150 15.80 -8.95 -14.89
C ALA A 150 16.07 -7.47 -14.62
N MET A 151 17.11 -6.87 -15.23
CA MET A 151 17.37 -5.42 -15.12
C MET A 151 16.18 -4.58 -15.60
N LEU A 152 15.61 -4.92 -16.77
CA LEU A 152 14.45 -4.21 -17.32
C LEU A 152 13.21 -4.35 -16.41
N LEU A 153 12.91 -5.58 -15.98
CA LEU A 153 11.76 -5.85 -15.12
C LEU A 153 11.91 -5.21 -13.74
N HIS A 154 13.13 -5.19 -13.18
CA HIS A 154 13.42 -4.53 -11.91
C HIS A 154 13.19 -3.02 -12.01
N ALA A 155 13.72 -2.41 -13.06
CA ALA A 155 13.57 -0.98 -13.33
C ALA A 155 12.08 -0.60 -13.52
N LEU A 156 11.35 -1.37 -14.32
CA LEU A 156 9.91 -1.15 -14.56
C LEU A 156 9.08 -1.34 -13.29
N ALA A 157 9.31 -2.43 -12.54
CA ALA A 157 8.59 -2.70 -11.31
C ALA A 157 8.88 -1.65 -10.24
N GLY A 158 10.13 -1.17 -10.14
CA GLY A 158 10.52 -0.08 -9.25
C GLY A 158 9.81 1.22 -9.59
N PHE A 159 9.75 1.58 -10.88
CA PHE A 159 9.02 2.75 -11.35
C PHE A 159 7.52 2.68 -11.03
N VAL A 160 6.86 1.56 -11.35
CA VAL A 160 5.44 1.34 -11.04
C VAL A 160 5.19 1.37 -9.52
N LEU A 161 6.08 0.78 -8.72
CA LEU A 161 5.99 0.80 -7.27
C LEU A 161 6.06 2.23 -6.71
N VAL A 162 7.01 3.05 -7.18
CA VAL A 162 7.15 4.44 -6.75
C VAL A 162 5.89 5.26 -7.08
N LEU A 163 5.37 5.15 -8.30
CA LEU A 163 4.11 5.81 -8.68
C LEU A 163 2.94 5.35 -7.82
N SER A 164 2.85 4.05 -7.54
CA SER A 164 1.80 3.47 -6.71
C SER A 164 1.85 4.01 -5.28
N ILE A 165 3.04 4.18 -4.70
CA ILE A 165 3.21 4.77 -3.37
C ILE A 165 2.88 6.27 -3.35
N ILE A 166 3.20 7.02 -4.41
CA ILE A 166 2.75 8.42 -4.52
C ILE A 166 1.22 8.51 -4.48
N ILE A 167 0.54 7.66 -5.28
CA ILE A 167 -0.93 7.57 -5.28
C ILE A 167 -1.46 7.17 -3.90
N HIS A 168 -0.81 6.19 -3.24
CA HIS A 168 -1.16 5.73 -1.90
C HIS A 168 -1.13 6.87 -0.87
N ILE A 169 -0.02 7.62 -0.84
CA ILE A 169 0.17 8.75 0.09
C ILE A 169 -0.87 9.84 -0.20
N TYR A 170 -1.05 10.20 -1.47
CA TYR A 170 -2.05 11.19 -1.88
C TYR A 170 -3.46 10.80 -1.43
N ALA A 171 -3.88 9.56 -1.68
CA ALA A 171 -5.18 9.05 -1.25
C ALA A 171 -5.34 9.08 0.28
N GLY A 172 -4.28 8.77 1.02
CA GLY A 172 -4.26 8.85 2.49
C GLY A 172 -4.47 10.27 3.02
N ILE A 173 -3.91 11.28 2.34
CA ILE A 173 -4.05 12.70 2.69
C ILE A 173 -5.42 13.26 2.28
N TRP A 174 -5.93 12.80 1.13
CA TRP A 174 -7.22 13.22 0.57
C TRP A 174 -8.38 12.75 1.45
N ILE A 175 -8.39 11.47 1.84
CA ILE A 175 -9.41 10.91 2.74
C ILE A 175 -9.05 11.26 4.19
N LYS A 176 -9.55 12.41 4.65
CA LYS A 176 -9.30 12.95 6.00
C LYS A 176 -9.56 11.90 7.09
N GLY A 177 -8.63 11.77 8.02
CA GLY A 177 -8.64 10.76 9.08
C GLY A 177 -7.86 9.48 8.77
N SER A 178 -7.54 9.18 7.51
CA SER A 178 -6.82 7.95 7.13
C SER A 178 -5.38 7.93 7.65
N VAL A 179 -4.64 9.04 7.53
CA VAL A 179 -3.29 9.16 8.12
C VAL A 179 -3.34 8.99 9.64
N SER A 180 -4.30 9.64 10.31
CA SER A 180 -4.47 9.50 11.76
C SER A 180 -4.78 8.04 12.14
N ALA A 181 -5.54 7.31 11.32
CA ALA A 181 -5.77 5.89 11.54
C ALA A 181 -4.46 5.08 11.50
N MET A 182 -3.53 5.40 10.60
CA MET A 182 -2.25 4.68 10.50
C MET A 182 -1.25 5.10 11.58
N VAL A 183 -1.34 6.33 12.09
CA VAL A 183 -0.49 6.81 13.19
C VAL A 183 -1.02 6.34 14.55
N HIS A 184 -2.32 6.51 14.81
CA HIS A 184 -2.95 6.30 16.14
C HIS A 184 -3.79 5.02 16.25
N GLY A 185 -4.13 4.37 15.14
CA GLY A 185 -4.84 3.09 15.10
C GLY A 185 -6.37 3.20 15.07
N GLY A 186 -6.93 4.27 15.62
CA GLY A 186 -8.38 4.49 15.72
C GLY A 186 -8.96 5.37 14.61
N VAL A 187 -10.23 5.11 14.25
CA VAL A 187 -11.05 5.96 13.38
C VAL A 187 -12.37 6.31 14.06
N SER A 188 -12.98 7.44 13.72
CA SER A 188 -14.31 7.78 14.25
C SER A 188 -15.38 6.85 13.64
N ARG A 189 -16.46 6.60 14.39
CA ARG A 189 -17.62 5.84 13.89
C ARG A 189 -18.21 6.44 12.61
N ALA A 190 -18.32 7.78 12.55
CA ALA A 190 -18.83 8.49 11.38
C ALA A 190 -17.95 8.26 10.15
N TRP A 191 -16.63 8.28 10.31
CA TRP A 191 -15.68 7.97 9.24
C TRP A 191 -15.83 6.52 8.75
N ALA A 192 -15.96 5.57 9.68
CA ALA A 192 -16.16 4.16 9.36
C ALA A 192 -17.47 3.93 8.60
N LYS A 193 -18.59 4.51 9.07
CA LYS A 193 -19.90 4.42 8.41
C LYS A 193 -19.86 5.04 7.01
N LYS A 194 -19.20 6.19 6.84
CA LYS A 194 -19.11 6.92 5.57
C LYS A 194 -18.25 6.20 4.53
N HIS A 195 -17.03 5.78 4.88
CA HIS A 195 -16.06 5.29 3.89
C HIS A 195 -16.00 3.76 3.80
N HIS A 196 -16.50 3.03 4.81
CA HIS A 196 -16.33 1.59 4.97
C HIS A 196 -17.57 0.95 5.62
N GLU A 197 -18.75 1.22 5.05
CA GLU A 197 -20.04 0.89 5.66
C GLU A 197 -20.21 -0.59 6.04
N LEU A 198 -19.83 -1.54 5.17
CA LEU A 198 -19.98 -2.97 5.48
C LEU A 198 -19.08 -3.39 6.64
N TRP A 199 -17.86 -2.85 6.68
CA TRP A 199 -16.94 -3.11 7.78
C TRP A 199 -17.41 -2.45 9.08
N TYR A 200 -18.01 -1.27 9.01
CA TYR A 200 -18.63 -0.64 10.16
C TYR A 200 -19.71 -1.54 10.76
N ARG A 201 -20.66 -2.03 9.95
CA ARG A 201 -21.74 -2.94 10.38
C ARG A 201 -21.19 -4.23 10.98
N GLU A 202 -20.15 -4.81 10.39
CA GLU A 202 -19.47 -6.02 10.89
C GLU A 202 -18.88 -5.81 12.30
N VAL A 203 -18.20 -4.69 12.52
CA VAL A 203 -17.52 -4.40 13.80
C VAL A 203 -18.49 -3.91 14.88
N THR A 204 -19.56 -3.21 14.52
CA THR A 204 -20.58 -2.75 15.48
C THR A 204 -21.63 -3.81 15.79
N ARG A 205 -21.75 -4.86 14.98
CA ARG A 205 -22.86 -5.83 15.04
C ARG A 205 -24.21 -5.12 15.06
N ASP A 206 -24.39 -4.10 14.20
CA ASP A 206 -25.69 -3.43 14.06
C ASP A 206 -26.72 -4.43 13.50
N GLU A 207 -27.48 -5.06 14.40
CA GLU A 207 -28.68 -5.85 14.10
C GLU A 207 -29.92 -4.97 13.84
N HIS A 208 -29.79 -3.64 13.81
CA HIS A 208 -30.90 -2.75 13.53
C HIS A 208 -30.60 -1.77 12.40
N PRO A 209 -31.21 -1.95 11.20
CA PRO A 209 -31.54 -0.78 10.39
C PRO A 209 -32.48 0.05 11.26
N GLU A 210 -32.06 1.27 11.59
CA GLU A 210 -32.88 2.27 12.28
C GLU A 210 -34.31 2.19 11.75
N ARG A 211 -35.27 1.85 12.63
CA ARG A 211 -36.70 1.96 12.29
C ARG A 211 -36.91 3.39 11.80
N PRO A 212 -37.57 3.60 10.65
CA PRO A 212 -37.88 4.94 10.20
C PRO A 212 -38.69 5.62 11.31
N ILE A 213 -38.27 6.81 11.72
CA ILE A 213 -39.00 7.63 12.68
C ILE A 213 -40.40 7.83 12.08
N SER A 214 -41.39 7.16 12.66
CA SER A 214 -42.79 7.35 12.29
C SER A 214 -43.17 8.78 12.66
N LYS A 215 -43.14 9.68 11.70
CA LYS A 215 -43.93 10.91 11.77
C LYS A 215 -45.41 10.52 11.65
N LYS A 216 -46.02 10.24 12.80
CA LYS A 216 -47.44 10.43 13.08
C LYS A 216 -47.45 11.17 14.42
N GLY A 217 -47.89 12.43 14.48
CA GLY A 217 -49.23 12.86 14.11
C GLY A 217 -49.99 12.90 15.42
#